data_AF-A0A945S9S7-F1
#
_entry.id   AF-A0A945S9S7-F1
#
_cell.length_a   1.000
_cell.length_b   1.000
_cell.length_c   1.000
_cell.angle_alpha   90.00
_cell.angle_beta   90.00
_cell.angle_gamma   90.00
#
_symmetry.space_group_name_H-M   'P 1'
#
loop_
_entity.id
_entity.type
_entity.pdbx_description
1 polymer ?
#
loop_
_entity_poly.entity_id
_entity_poly.type
_entity_poly.pdbx_seq_one_letter_code
_entity_poly.pdbx_strand_id
1 'polypeptide(L)'
;MAILLFVVSITGFSVCCHMLVPDFPFWIVLLFGFVWTPLHSYISGRLVGLTGMGLRTPFLKETVFILSGYKGIDIWFAPIPLRDYGHVAMRFRELELTRTKFTSLIKAELLMFPIVFISSFVFWWFFWHLNQIPSGSFPFAARLWPVAARQAYLIFTANSSESPLLLQALNPPTIIGACVVGMVLYNVMGWIGLPAAFFYGMLGGVGAPLHAGLSMFLGALIGRYYFRRKFGEQKWSRYVPVVAAGFSCGMGLAGMTAVSLSLIMQCAKELPF
;
A
#
# COMPACT_ATOMS: atom_id res chain seq x y z
N MET A 1 5.43 11.25 27.05
CA MET A 1 6.55 10.90 26.15
C MET A 1 6.11 10.59 24.72
N ALA A 2 5.19 9.64 24.48
CA ALA A 2 4.75 9.28 23.11
C ALA A 2 4.12 10.45 22.33
N ILE A 3 3.29 11.28 22.98
CA ILE A 3 2.69 12.47 22.35
C ILE A 3 3.77 13.49 21.96
N LEU A 4 4.80 13.69 22.79
CA LEU A 4 5.92 14.57 22.47
C LEU A 4 6.71 14.06 21.26
N LEU A 5 7.02 12.76 21.20
CA LEU A 5 7.69 12.17 20.03
C LEU A 5 6.85 12.30 18.76
N PHE A 6 5.54 12.13 18.87
CA PHE A 6 4.59 12.31 17.77
C PHE A 6 4.58 13.75 17.26
N VAL A 7 4.43 14.72 18.17
CA VAL A 7 4.47 16.15 17.85
C VAL A 7 5.79 16.49 17.19
N VAL A 8 6.94 16.15 17.80
CA VAL A 8 8.27 16.44 17.23
C VAL A 8 8.45 15.81 15.85
N SER A 9 8.01 14.56 15.65
CA SER A 9 8.13 13.88 14.36
C SER A 9 7.27 14.53 13.28
N ILE A 10 6.02 14.90 13.59
CA ILE A 10 5.11 15.53 12.64
C ILE A 10 5.54 16.96 12.34
N THR A 11 5.98 17.71 13.34
CA THR A 11 6.53 19.05 13.13
C THR A 11 7.76 18.97 12.24
N GLY A 12 8.69 18.05 12.51
CA GLY A 12 9.86 17.83 11.66
C GLY A 12 9.49 17.50 10.22
N PHE A 13 8.52 16.59 10.02
CA PHE A 13 8.04 16.22 8.69
C PHE A 13 7.35 17.39 7.97
N SER A 14 6.55 18.17 8.69
CA SER A 14 5.86 19.34 8.15
C SER A 14 6.84 20.45 7.77
N VAL A 15 7.88 20.69 8.60
CA VAL A 15 8.94 21.65 8.30
C VAL A 15 9.75 21.21 7.08
N CYS A 16 10.13 19.93 6.99
CA CYS A 16 10.77 19.41 5.77
C CYS A 16 9.88 19.61 4.54
N CYS A 17 8.58 19.34 4.64
CA CYS A 17 7.64 19.55 3.54
C CYS A 17 7.59 21.03 3.12
N HIS A 18 7.61 21.97 4.08
CA HIS A 18 7.63 23.41 3.78
C HIS A 18 8.94 23.87 3.14
N MET A 19 10.07 23.29 3.54
CA MET A 19 11.37 23.56 2.90
C MET A 19 11.44 23.06 1.46
N LEU A 20 10.78 21.94 1.16
CA LEU A 20 10.74 21.39 -0.20
C LEU A 20 9.74 22.11 -1.11
N VAL A 21 8.59 22.55 -0.55
CA VAL A 21 7.51 23.23 -1.29
C VAL A 21 7.05 24.45 -0.49
N PRO A 22 7.74 25.61 -0.64
CA PRO A 22 7.44 26.81 0.14
C PRO A 22 6.11 27.45 -0.27
N ASP A 23 5.71 27.32 -1.53
CA ASP A 23 4.53 27.99 -2.10
C ASP A 23 3.19 27.31 -1.74
N PHE A 24 3.23 26.09 -1.18
CA PHE A 24 2.03 25.38 -0.78
C PHE A 24 1.52 25.85 0.59
N PRO A 25 0.19 25.98 0.79
CA PRO A 25 -0.35 26.45 2.06
C PRO A 25 0.02 25.55 3.25
N PHE A 26 0.92 26.05 4.10
CA PHE A 26 1.46 25.29 5.25
C PHE A 26 0.39 24.82 6.24
N TRP A 27 -0.68 25.59 6.40
CA TRP A 27 -1.80 25.23 7.28
C TRP A 27 -2.48 23.91 6.88
N ILE A 28 -2.52 23.57 5.58
CA ILE A 28 -3.10 22.31 5.08
C ILE A 28 -2.21 21.13 5.50
N VAL A 29 -0.88 21.30 5.41
CA VAL A 29 0.10 20.28 5.84
C VAL A 29 -0.01 20.02 7.34
N LEU A 30 -0.15 21.07 8.14
CA LEU A 30 -0.37 20.95 9.58
C LEU A 30 -1.69 20.26 9.91
N LEU A 31 -2.78 20.59 9.20
CA LEU A 31 -4.07 19.93 9.38
C LEU A 31 -3.99 18.43 9.05
N PHE A 32 -3.27 18.06 7.98
CA PHE A 32 -3.02 16.66 7.66
C PHE A 32 -2.23 15.92 8.74
N GLY A 33 -1.18 16.55 9.26
CA GLY A 33 -0.32 15.95 10.27
C GLY A 33 -0.99 15.83 11.64
N PHE A 34 -1.53 16.93 12.16
CA PHE A 34 -2.00 17.00 13.55
C PHE A 34 -3.47 16.59 13.75
N VAL A 35 -4.31 16.75 12.73
CA VAL A 35 -5.75 16.46 12.86
C VAL A 35 -6.09 15.18 12.11
N TRP A 36 -5.82 15.15 10.81
CA TRP A 36 -6.24 14.05 9.95
C TRP A 36 -5.54 12.73 10.30
N THR A 37 -4.20 12.73 10.35
CA THR A 37 -3.40 11.52 10.59
C THR A 37 -3.78 10.79 11.89
N PRO A 38 -3.86 11.44 13.07
CA PRO A 38 -4.27 10.74 14.29
C PRO A 38 -5.73 10.33 14.29
N LEU A 39 -6.65 11.12 13.71
CA LEU A 39 -8.06 10.73 13.56
C LEU A 39 -8.19 9.47 12.67
N HIS A 40 -7.55 9.49 11.51
CA HIS A 40 -7.52 8.37 10.56
C HIS A 40 -6.89 7.13 11.20
N SER A 41 -5.76 7.28 11.91
CA SER A 41 -5.08 6.17 12.58
C SER A 41 -5.91 5.57 13.71
N TYR A 42 -6.68 6.39 14.45
CA TYR A 42 -7.58 5.92 15.48
C TYR A 42 -8.75 5.10 14.90
N ILE A 43 -9.40 5.62 13.87
CA ILE A 43 -10.51 4.92 13.19
C ILE A 43 -9.99 3.63 12.57
N SER A 44 -8.87 3.70 11.85
CA SER A 44 -8.22 2.54 11.23
C SER A 44 -7.85 1.48 12.28
N GLY A 45 -7.23 1.87 13.40
CA GLY A 45 -6.90 0.94 14.49
C GLY A 45 -8.11 0.22 15.08
N ARG A 46 -9.24 0.93 15.27
CA ARG A 46 -10.49 0.30 15.70
C ARG A 46 -11.06 -0.65 14.65
N LEU A 47 -11.04 -0.25 13.38
CA LEU A 47 -11.53 -1.08 12.28
C LEU A 47 -10.69 -2.34 12.10
N VAL A 48 -9.36 -2.25 12.21
CA VAL A 48 -8.48 -3.42 12.22
C VAL A 48 -8.83 -4.35 13.38
N GLY A 49 -9.08 -3.81 14.58
CA GLY A 49 -9.47 -4.60 15.74
C GLY A 49 -10.83 -5.29 15.61
N LEU A 50 -11.79 -4.69 14.90
CA LEU A 50 -13.16 -5.22 14.76
C LEU A 50 -13.35 -6.09 13.50
N THR A 51 -12.72 -5.73 12.39
CA THR A 51 -12.97 -6.28 11.05
C THR A 51 -11.73 -6.89 10.40
N GLY A 52 -10.54 -6.72 11.00
CA GLY A 52 -9.27 -7.18 10.44
C GLY A 52 -8.70 -6.33 9.30
N MET A 53 -9.42 -5.28 8.86
CA MET A 53 -8.97 -4.35 7.82
C MET A 53 -8.98 -2.89 8.32
N GLY A 54 -8.00 -2.11 7.89
CA GLY A 54 -7.89 -0.68 8.20
C GLY A 54 -8.72 0.19 7.26
N LEU A 55 -8.81 1.47 7.59
CA LEU A 55 -9.47 2.46 6.73
C LEU A 55 -8.54 2.79 5.56
N ARG A 56 -9.04 2.65 4.33
CA ARG A 56 -8.35 3.10 3.12
C ARG A 56 -9.19 4.15 2.43
N THR A 57 -8.84 5.43 2.63
CA THR A 57 -9.52 6.55 1.95
C THR A 57 -8.94 6.73 0.54
N PRO A 58 -9.71 6.46 -0.53
CA PRO A 58 -9.23 6.66 -1.89
C PRO A 58 -9.16 8.16 -2.22
N PHE A 59 -8.14 8.55 -3.00
CA PHE A 59 -7.99 9.88 -3.61
C PHE A 59 -8.01 11.09 -2.66
N LEU A 60 -7.76 10.92 -1.36
CA LEU A 60 -7.79 12.02 -0.40
C LEU A 60 -6.69 13.07 -0.70
N LYS A 61 -5.45 12.62 -0.94
CA LYS A 61 -4.31 13.49 -1.25
C LYS A 61 -4.60 14.29 -2.51
N GLU A 62 -5.05 13.60 -3.55
CA GLU A 62 -5.36 14.13 -4.87
C GLU A 62 -6.46 15.19 -4.78
N THR A 63 -7.54 14.90 -4.05
CA THR A 63 -8.69 15.81 -3.93
C THR A 63 -8.32 17.11 -3.23
N VAL A 64 -7.57 17.02 -2.11
CA VAL A 64 -7.19 18.22 -1.34
C VAL A 64 -6.20 19.09 -2.12
N PHE A 65 -5.33 18.48 -2.93
CA PHE A 65 -4.36 19.21 -3.76
C PHE A 65 -5.00 19.97 -4.91
N ILE A 66 -6.06 19.42 -5.47
CA ILE A 66 -6.83 20.08 -6.52
C ILE A 66 -7.68 21.19 -5.90
N LEU A 67 -8.35 20.91 -4.77
CA LEU A 67 -9.20 21.88 -4.08
C LEU A 67 -8.41 23.04 -3.43
N SER A 68 -7.14 22.84 -3.10
CA SER A 68 -6.30 23.91 -2.55
C SER A 68 -5.97 25.00 -3.58
N GLY A 69 -6.31 24.80 -4.86
CA GLY A 69 -6.08 25.77 -5.94
C GLY A 69 -4.60 25.97 -6.29
N TYR A 70 -3.73 25.09 -5.79
CA TYR A 70 -2.28 25.18 -5.98
C TYR A 70 -1.88 24.66 -7.36
N LYS A 71 -1.13 25.47 -8.13
CA LYS A 71 -0.82 25.18 -9.55
C LYS A 71 0.53 24.50 -9.80
N GLY A 72 1.32 24.24 -8.76
CA GLY A 72 2.63 23.59 -8.87
C GLY A 72 2.54 22.05 -8.93
N ILE A 73 3.50 21.43 -9.63
CA ILE A 73 3.67 19.98 -9.70
C ILE A 73 4.45 19.44 -8.48
N ASP A 74 5.32 20.27 -7.91
CA ASP A 74 6.19 19.98 -6.78
C ASP A 74 5.46 19.38 -5.56
N ILE A 75 4.23 19.80 -5.28
CA ILE A 75 3.41 19.25 -4.20
C ILE A 75 3.15 17.73 -4.33
N TRP A 76 3.12 17.20 -5.56
CA TRP A 76 2.89 15.78 -5.79
C TRP A 76 4.05 14.91 -5.30
N PHE A 77 5.26 15.45 -5.36
CA PHE A 77 6.50 14.81 -4.91
C PHE A 77 6.84 15.12 -3.44
N ALA A 78 6.13 16.05 -2.82
CA ALA A 78 6.37 16.44 -1.44
C ALA A 78 6.04 15.31 -0.44
N PRO A 79 6.84 15.16 0.63
CA PRO A 79 6.54 14.24 1.71
C PRO A 79 5.44 14.81 2.63
N ILE A 80 4.18 14.45 2.41
CA ILE A 80 3.03 14.91 3.22
C ILE A 80 2.73 13.94 4.37
N PRO A 81 2.48 14.42 5.60
CA PRO A 81 2.16 13.57 6.75
C PRO A 81 0.74 12.98 6.60
N LEU A 82 0.65 11.84 5.90
CA LEU A 82 -0.59 11.11 5.60
C LEU A 82 -0.49 9.61 5.94
N ARG A 83 0.50 9.22 6.76
CA ARG A 83 0.73 7.82 7.09
C ARG A 83 -0.31 7.31 8.10
N ASP A 84 -0.84 6.13 7.85
CA ASP A 84 -1.70 5.41 8.80
C ASP A 84 -0.85 4.63 9.81
N TYR A 85 -1.10 4.85 11.10
CA TYR A 85 -0.46 4.15 12.20
C TYR A 85 -1.36 3.13 12.90
N GLY A 86 -2.57 2.87 12.39
CA GLY A 86 -3.52 1.90 12.97
C GLY A 86 -2.96 0.48 13.10
N HIS A 87 -2.20 0.02 12.11
CA HIS A 87 -1.54 -1.31 12.14
C HIS A 87 -0.46 -1.43 13.23
N VAL A 88 0.12 -0.32 13.69
CA VAL A 88 1.11 -0.34 14.76
C VAL A 88 0.44 -0.71 16.10
N ALA A 89 -0.80 -0.27 16.32
CA ALA A 89 -1.57 -0.68 17.49
C ALA A 89 -1.84 -2.19 17.52
N MET A 90 -2.11 -2.80 16.35
CA MET A 90 -2.23 -4.26 16.21
C MET A 90 -0.92 -4.96 16.58
N ARG A 91 0.23 -4.47 16.10
CA ARG A 91 1.55 -5.02 16.47
C ARG A 91 1.79 -4.98 17.97
N PHE A 92 1.40 -3.93 18.67
CA PHE A 92 1.52 -3.89 20.14
C PHE A 92 0.73 -5.02 20.80
N ARG A 93 -0.47 -5.34 20.30
CA ARG A 93 -1.26 -6.47 20.79
C ARG A 93 -0.61 -7.82 20.45
N GLU A 94 -0.05 -7.96 19.26
CA GLU A 94 0.72 -9.16 18.87
C GLU A 94 1.93 -9.39 19.79
N LEU A 95 2.63 -8.32 20.19
CA LEU A 95 3.75 -8.41 21.13
C LEU A 95 3.30 -8.90 22.51
N GLU A 96 2.16 -8.41 23.00
CA GLU A 96 1.57 -8.86 24.26
C GLU A 96 1.19 -10.35 24.21
N LEU A 97 0.54 -10.78 23.12
CA LEU A 97 0.11 -12.17 22.92
C LEU A 97 1.29 -13.15 22.78
N THR A 98 2.36 -12.72 22.12
CA THR A 98 3.59 -13.52 21.96
C THR A 98 4.52 -13.43 23.16
N ARG A 99 4.15 -12.66 24.20
CA ARG A 99 4.97 -12.37 25.39
C ARG A 99 6.36 -11.84 25.04
N THR A 100 6.46 -11.06 23.97
CA THR A 100 7.70 -10.43 23.54
C THR A 100 7.80 -9.02 24.12
N LYS A 101 9.00 -8.63 24.54
CA LYS A 101 9.23 -7.29 25.12
C LYS A 101 9.34 -6.27 23.99
N PHE A 102 8.69 -5.11 24.14
CA PHE A 102 8.80 -3.99 23.19
C PHE A 102 10.25 -3.57 22.94
N THR A 103 11.10 -3.61 23.97
CA THR A 103 12.53 -3.31 23.83
C THR A 103 13.27 -4.30 22.92
N SER A 104 12.79 -5.54 22.80
CA SER A 104 13.34 -6.52 21.86
C SER A 104 13.05 -6.14 20.42
N LEU A 105 11.86 -5.59 20.15
CA LEU A 105 11.50 -5.10 18.81
C LEU A 105 12.42 -3.94 18.41
N ILE A 106 12.59 -2.94 19.29
CA ILE A 106 13.48 -1.81 19.03
C ILE A 106 14.92 -2.28 18.80
N LYS A 107 15.42 -3.21 19.62
CA LYS A 107 16.77 -3.77 19.44
C LYS A 107 16.91 -4.49 18.10
N ALA A 108 15.89 -5.24 17.67
CA ALA A 108 15.89 -5.92 16.39
C ALA A 108 15.87 -4.93 15.21
N GLU A 109 15.02 -3.89 15.28
CA GLU A 109 14.99 -2.83 14.26
C GLU A 109 16.31 -2.05 14.21
N LEU A 110 16.88 -1.71 15.36
CA LEU A 110 18.16 -0.99 15.44
C LEU A 110 19.33 -1.82 14.92
N LEU A 111 19.31 -3.15 15.09
CA LEU A 111 20.30 -4.06 14.52
C LEU A 111 20.12 -4.24 13.01
N MET A 112 18.87 -4.39 12.54
CA MET A 112 18.56 -4.58 11.13
C MET A 112 18.81 -3.31 10.32
N PHE A 113 18.58 -2.12 10.89
CA PHE A 113 18.71 -0.85 10.20
C PHE A 113 20.08 -0.65 9.52
N PRO A 114 21.23 -0.75 10.20
CA PRO A 114 22.53 -0.58 9.55
C PRO A 114 22.82 -1.66 8.51
N ILE A 115 22.42 -2.91 8.78
CA ILE A 115 22.62 -4.03 7.85
C ILE A 115 21.86 -3.75 6.54
N VAL A 116 20.55 -3.48 6.63
CA VAL A 116 19.70 -3.20 5.46
C VAL A 116 20.15 -1.93 4.75
N PHE A 117 20.56 -0.89 5.48
CA PHE A 117 21.05 0.34 4.89
C PHE A 117 22.30 0.11 4.04
N ILE A 118 23.33 -0.54 4.62
CA ILE A 118 24.58 -0.86 3.90
C ILE A 118 24.28 -1.80 2.72
N SER A 119 23.52 -2.87 2.93
CA SER A 119 23.15 -3.80 1.87
C SER A 119 22.37 -3.13 0.75
N SER A 120 21.50 -2.17 1.05
CA SER A 120 20.76 -1.39 0.04
C SER A 120 21.72 -0.56 -0.81
N PHE A 121 22.70 0.12 -0.21
CA PHE A 121 23.72 0.86 -0.95
C PHE A 121 24.55 -0.05 -1.86
N VAL A 122 24.99 -1.20 -1.36
CA VAL A 122 25.73 -2.19 -2.16
C VAL A 122 24.89 -2.69 -3.33
N PHE A 123 23.60 -2.97 -3.09
CA PHE A 123 22.67 -3.41 -4.13
C PHE A 123 22.48 -2.34 -5.22
N TRP A 124 22.21 -1.09 -4.84
CA TRP A 124 22.07 0.01 -5.81
C TRP A 124 23.36 0.26 -6.60
N TRP A 125 24.51 0.24 -5.91
CA TRP A 125 25.82 0.36 -6.54
C TRP A 125 26.04 -0.72 -7.59
N PHE A 126 25.74 -1.98 -7.26
CA PHE A 126 25.86 -3.11 -8.17
C PHE A 126 24.96 -2.98 -9.41
N PHE A 127 23.69 -2.62 -9.22
CA PHE A 127 22.73 -2.49 -10.33
C PHE A 127 23.13 -1.39 -11.33
N TRP A 128 23.68 -0.27 -10.84
CA TRP A 128 24.16 0.80 -11.72
C TRP A 128 25.42 0.44 -12.50
N HIS A 129 26.22 -0.54 -12.03
CA HIS A 129 27.40 -1.01 -12.75
C HIS A 129 27.10 -2.08 -13.80
N LEU A 130 25.99 -2.82 -13.68
CA LEU A 130 25.62 -3.85 -14.67
C LEU A 130 25.14 -3.23 -15.98
N ASN A 131 24.04 -2.51 -15.94
CA ASN A 131 23.43 -1.92 -17.14
C ASN A 131 22.65 -0.67 -16.76
N GLN A 132 22.47 0.22 -17.74
CA GLN A 132 21.58 1.37 -17.56
C GLN A 132 20.14 0.89 -17.29
N ILE A 133 19.51 1.46 -16.27
CA ILE A 133 18.09 1.27 -15.99
C ILE A 133 17.37 2.48 -16.59
N PRO A 134 16.38 2.32 -17.50
CA PRO A 134 15.79 1.10 -18.05
C PRO A 134 16.52 0.54 -19.30
N SER A 135 16.66 -0.78 -19.38
CA SER A 135 17.25 -1.50 -20.53
C SER A 135 16.54 -2.84 -20.76
N GLY A 136 16.84 -3.50 -21.89
CA GLY A 136 16.31 -4.84 -22.21
C GLY A 136 16.68 -5.91 -21.18
N SER A 137 17.78 -5.72 -20.44
CA SER A 137 18.21 -6.56 -19.32
C SER A 137 17.26 -6.50 -18.11
N PHE A 138 16.48 -5.41 -17.98
CA PHE A 138 15.50 -5.19 -16.91
C PHE A 138 14.07 -5.04 -17.46
N PRO A 139 13.44 -6.15 -17.92
CA PRO A 139 12.16 -6.10 -18.65
C PRO A 139 10.99 -5.55 -17.82
N PHE A 140 10.99 -5.78 -16.50
CA PHE A 140 9.97 -5.25 -15.60
C PHE A 140 10.02 -3.71 -15.54
N ALA A 141 11.21 -3.14 -15.31
CA ALA A 141 11.40 -1.70 -15.26
C ALA A 141 11.09 -1.04 -16.62
N ALA A 142 11.61 -1.61 -17.71
CA ALA A 142 11.40 -1.07 -19.05
C ALA A 142 9.92 -1.04 -19.47
N ARG A 143 9.11 -2.02 -19.06
CA ARG A 143 7.68 -2.07 -19.44
C ARG A 143 6.76 -1.34 -18.47
N LEU A 144 6.99 -1.47 -17.16
CA LEU A 144 6.04 -0.97 -16.16
C LEU A 144 6.30 0.47 -15.74
N TRP A 145 7.54 0.94 -15.73
CA TRP A 145 7.83 2.32 -15.34
C TRP A 145 7.19 3.34 -16.29
N PRO A 146 7.22 3.17 -17.63
CA PRO A 146 6.50 4.09 -18.52
C PRO A 146 4.99 4.07 -18.31
N VAL A 147 4.40 2.91 -18.02
CA VAL A 147 2.96 2.79 -17.73
C VAL A 147 2.62 3.51 -16.42
N ALA A 148 3.39 3.28 -15.36
CA ALA A 148 3.22 3.95 -14.07
C ALA A 148 3.42 5.47 -14.19
N ALA A 149 4.43 5.91 -14.95
CA ALA A 149 4.69 7.32 -15.21
C ALA A 149 3.53 7.99 -15.96
N ARG A 150 2.96 7.33 -16.98
CA ARG A 150 1.76 7.83 -17.68
C ARG A 150 0.56 7.95 -16.74
N GLN A 151 0.34 6.97 -15.86
CA GLN A 151 -0.75 7.04 -14.89
C GLN A 151 -0.56 8.18 -13.88
N ALA A 152 0.67 8.38 -13.39
CA ALA A 152 1.00 9.50 -12.51
C ALA A 152 0.84 10.86 -13.21
N TYR A 153 1.25 10.96 -14.47
CA TYR A 153 1.12 12.17 -15.29
C TYR A 153 -0.34 12.65 -15.41
N LEU A 154 -1.30 11.74 -15.58
CA LEU A 154 -2.73 12.08 -15.64
C LEU A 154 -3.23 12.77 -14.36
N ILE A 155 -2.65 12.43 -13.21
CA ILE A 155 -3.02 13.01 -11.91
C ILE A 155 -2.28 14.32 -11.69
N PHE A 156 -0.99 14.38 -12.03
CA PHE A 156 -0.16 15.56 -11.79
C PHE A 156 -0.56 16.77 -12.63
N THR A 157 -1.01 16.53 -13.87
CA THR A 157 -1.53 17.57 -14.78
C THR A 157 -2.82 18.21 -14.27
N ALA A 158 -3.50 17.62 -13.28
CA ALA A 158 -4.71 18.20 -12.69
C ALA A 158 -4.47 19.59 -12.07
N ASN A 159 -3.25 19.86 -11.60
CA ASN A 159 -2.92 21.14 -10.96
C ASN A 159 -2.26 22.15 -11.92
N SER A 160 -1.53 21.68 -12.94
CA SER A 160 -0.63 22.54 -13.73
C SER A 160 -1.06 22.83 -15.16
N SER A 161 -2.04 22.11 -15.71
CA SER A 161 -2.50 22.31 -17.09
C SER A 161 -3.77 23.17 -17.15
N GLU A 162 -3.86 24.11 -18.10
CA GLU A 162 -5.05 24.95 -18.35
C GLU A 162 -6.30 24.12 -18.72
N SER A 163 -6.08 22.91 -19.23
CA SER A 163 -7.09 21.87 -19.42
C SER A 163 -6.74 20.63 -18.58
N PRO A 164 -7.17 20.57 -17.31
CA PRO A 164 -6.89 19.40 -16.47
C PRO A 164 -7.62 18.17 -17.03
N LEU A 165 -6.86 17.27 -17.64
CA LEU A 165 -7.35 16.01 -18.21
C LEU A 165 -8.14 15.19 -17.20
N LEU A 166 -7.77 15.27 -15.91
CA LEU A 166 -8.49 14.63 -14.81
C LEU A 166 -9.88 15.23 -14.57
N LEU A 167 -10.01 16.57 -14.60
CA LEU A 167 -11.33 17.21 -14.43
C LEU A 167 -12.21 17.03 -15.67
N GLN A 168 -11.62 16.92 -16.86
CA GLN A 168 -12.35 16.55 -18.07
C GLN A 168 -12.76 15.07 -18.09
N ALA A 169 -11.98 14.19 -17.47
CA ALA A 169 -12.32 12.78 -17.31
C ALA A 169 -13.38 12.55 -16.21
N LEU A 170 -13.55 13.50 -15.29
CA LEU A 170 -14.57 13.45 -14.26
C LEU A 170 -15.94 13.70 -14.92
N ASN A 171 -16.72 12.64 -15.06
CA ASN A 171 -18.08 12.71 -15.59
C ASN A 171 -19.09 12.59 -14.45
N PRO A 172 -19.62 13.71 -13.91
CA PRO A 172 -20.64 13.67 -12.85
C PRO A 172 -21.84 12.74 -13.13
N PRO A 173 -22.40 12.66 -14.35
CA PRO A 173 -23.56 11.79 -14.58
C PRO A 173 -23.22 10.31 -14.45
N THR A 174 -22.02 9.87 -14.81
CA THR A 174 -21.63 8.46 -14.63
C THR A 174 -21.34 8.13 -13.17
N ILE A 175 -20.79 9.07 -12.40
CA ILE A 175 -20.57 8.92 -10.95
C ILE A 175 -21.91 8.80 -10.23
N ILE A 176 -22.85 9.70 -10.52
CA ILE A 176 -24.18 9.67 -9.91
C ILE A 176 -24.93 8.41 -10.35
N GLY A 177 -24.86 8.05 -11.64
CA GLY A 177 -25.44 6.82 -12.16
C GLY A 177 -24.89 5.58 -11.44
N ALA A 178 -23.57 5.47 -11.28
CA ALA A 178 -22.93 4.38 -10.55
C ALA A 178 -23.34 4.35 -9.07
N CYS A 179 -23.49 5.53 -8.44
CA CYS A 179 -23.95 5.63 -7.05
C CYS A 179 -25.38 5.11 -6.89
N VAL A 180 -26.29 5.53 -7.77
CA VAL A 180 -27.69 5.07 -7.78
C VAL A 180 -27.76 3.57 -8.03
N VAL A 181 -27.03 3.05 -9.02
CA VAL A 181 -26.96 1.61 -9.31
C VAL A 181 -26.41 0.85 -8.10
N GLY A 182 -25.36 1.35 -7.46
CA GLY A 182 -24.80 0.75 -6.25
C GLY A 182 -25.78 0.70 -5.08
N MET A 183 -26.53 1.79 -4.85
CA MET A 183 -27.57 1.84 -3.81
C MET A 183 -28.73 0.89 -4.09
N VAL A 184 -29.22 0.85 -5.33
CA VAL A 184 -30.28 -0.08 -5.73
C VAL A 184 -29.81 -1.52 -5.52
N LEU A 185 -28.60 -1.84 -5.99
CA LEU A 185 -28.05 -3.19 -5.88
C LEU A 185 -27.82 -3.61 -4.42
N TYR A 186 -27.37 -2.70 -3.56
CA TYR A 186 -27.28 -2.93 -2.11
C TYR A 186 -28.65 -3.25 -1.48
N ASN A 187 -29.68 -2.47 -1.80
CA ASN A 187 -31.03 -2.68 -1.27
C ASN A 187 -31.64 -3.99 -1.77
N VAL A 188 -31.48 -4.31 -3.07
CA VAL A 188 -31.93 -5.59 -3.65
C VAL A 188 -31.23 -6.78 -2.98
N MET A 189 -29.92 -6.69 -2.77
CA MET A 189 -29.18 -7.75 -2.04
C MET A 189 -29.67 -7.89 -0.60
N GLY A 190 -29.98 -6.78 0.07
CA GLY A 190 -30.58 -6.77 1.40
C GLY A 190 -31.96 -7.46 1.41
N TRP A 191 -32.79 -7.22 0.40
CA TRP A 191 -34.10 -7.88 0.26
C TRP A 191 -33.99 -9.38 -0.01
N ILE A 192 -32.98 -9.81 -0.76
CA ILE A 192 -32.68 -11.24 -1.00
C ILE A 192 -32.09 -11.90 0.26
N GLY A 193 -31.72 -11.13 1.29
CA GLY A 193 -31.11 -11.63 2.52
C GLY A 193 -29.63 -12.01 2.37
N LEU A 194 -28.95 -11.48 1.34
CA LEU A 194 -27.52 -11.73 1.15
C LEU A 194 -26.69 -10.94 2.19
N PRO A 195 -25.61 -11.53 2.75
CA PRO A 195 -24.74 -10.82 3.67
C PRO A 195 -24.13 -9.58 3.03
N ALA A 196 -24.07 -8.46 3.76
CA ALA A 196 -23.45 -7.22 3.29
C ALA A 196 -21.98 -7.41 2.82
N ALA A 197 -21.28 -8.39 3.38
CA ALA A 197 -19.95 -8.79 2.95
C ALA A 197 -19.87 -9.20 1.46
N PHE A 198 -20.95 -9.77 0.89
CA PHE A 198 -21.01 -10.12 -0.52
C PHE A 198 -20.99 -8.88 -1.41
N PHE A 199 -21.76 -7.85 -1.05
CA PHE A 199 -21.78 -6.57 -1.76
C PHE A 199 -20.40 -5.90 -1.74
N TYR A 200 -19.76 -5.82 -0.56
CA TYR A 200 -18.42 -5.25 -0.45
C TYR A 200 -17.34 -6.09 -1.16
N GLY A 201 -17.47 -7.42 -1.17
CA GLY A 201 -16.59 -8.31 -1.94
C GLY A 201 -16.74 -8.10 -3.44
N MET A 202 -17.96 -7.90 -3.93
CA MET A 202 -18.22 -7.58 -5.33
C MET A 202 -17.62 -6.22 -5.71
N LEU A 203 -17.85 -5.18 -4.91
CA LEU A 203 -17.23 -3.86 -5.13
C LEU A 203 -15.70 -3.92 -5.11
N GLY A 204 -15.11 -4.67 -4.18
CA GLY A 204 -13.65 -4.85 -4.11
C GLY A 204 -13.08 -5.67 -5.26
N GLY A 205 -13.89 -6.54 -5.89
CA GLY A 205 -13.52 -7.29 -7.08
C GLY A 205 -13.55 -6.47 -8.37
N VAL A 206 -14.36 -5.42 -8.43
CA VAL A 206 -14.42 -4.50 -9.58
C VAL A 206 -13.11 -3.71 -9.65
N GLY A 207 -12.26 -4.05 -10.62
CA GLY A 207 -10.94 -3.44 -10.81
C GLY A 207 -9.77 -4.28 -10.30
N ALA A 208 -10.03 -5.40 -9.61
CA ALA A 208 -8.98 -6.36 -9.27
C ALA A 208 -8.58 -7.16 -10.52
N PRO A 209 -7.27 -7.40 -10.75
CA PRO A 209 -6.86 -8.20 -11.88
C PRO A 209 -7.34 -9.64 -11.71
N LEU A 210 -7.82 -10.23 -12.80
CA LEU A 210 -8.48 -11.56 -12.79
C LEU A 210 -7.63 -12.64 -12.12
N HIS A 211 -6.31 -12.62 -12.31
CA HIS A 211 -5.41 -13.60 -11.71
C HIS A 211 -5.37 -13.53 -10.17
N ALA A 212 -5.53 -12.34 -9.58
CA ALA A 212 -5.56 -12.17 -8.13
C ALA A 212 -6.90 -12.67 -7.54
N GLY A 213 -8.03 -12.32 -8.18
CA GLY A 213 -9.34 -12.79 -7.75
C GLY A 213 -9.50 -14.30 -7.90
N LEU A 214 -9.07 -14.85 -9.04
CA LEU A 214 -9.22 -16.27 -9.35
C LEU A 214 -8.33 -17.15 -8.45
N SER A 215 -7.10 -16.74 -8.17
CA SER A 215 -6.22 -17.47 -7.24
C SER A 215 -6.76 -17.48 -5.81
N MET A 216 -7.28 -16.35 -5.33
CA MET A 216 -7.92 -16.28 -4.01
C MET A 216 -9.18 -17.16 -3.94
N PHE A 217 -10.00 -17.15 -5.00
CA PHE A 217 -11.18 -17.99 -5.11
C PHE A 217 -10.84 -19.49 -5.14
N LEU A 218 -9.85 -19.89 -5.95
CA LEU A 218 -9.36 -21.27 -5.96
C LEU A 218 -8.81 -21.70 -4.61
N GLY A 219 -8.02 -20.84 -3.95
CA GLY A 219 -7.52 -21.10 -2.59
C GLY A 219 -8.66 -21.30 -1.58
N ALA A 220 -9.70 -20.47 -1.65
CA ALA A 220 -10.87 -20.59 -0.80
C ALA A 220 -11.68 -21.88 -1.08
N LEU A 221 -11.84 -22.27 -2.35
CA LEU A 221 -12.51 -23.52 -2.73
C LEU A 221 -11.76 -24.75 -2.23
N ILE A 222 -10.45 -24.82 -2.44
CA ILE A 222 -9.62 -25.93 -1.98
C ILE A 222 -9.62 -25.97 -0.44
N GLY A 223 -9.50 -24.82 0.21
CA GLY A 223 -9.62 -24.67 1.66
C GLY A 223 -10.93 -25.22 2.22
N ARG A 224 -12.05 -24.88 1.56
CA ARG A 224 -13.39 -25.27 2.02
C ARG A 224 -13.76 -26.71 1.70
N TYR A 225 -13.47 -27.19 0.50
CA TYR A 225 -13.94 -28.50 0.03
C TYR A 225 -12.95 -29.64 0.30
N TYR A 226 -11.64 -29.38 0.24
CA TYR A 226 -10.64 -30.42 0.45
C TYR A 226 -10.07 -30.39 1.88
N PHE A 227 -9.49 -29.26 2.29
CA PHE A 227 -8.76 -29.19 3.56
C PHE A 227 -9.66 -29.24 4.80
N ARG A 228 -10.79 -28.54 4.79
CA ARG A 228 -11.77 -28.64 5.90
C ARG A 228 -12.33 -30.05 6.06
N ARG A 229 -12.57 -30.78 4.96
CA ARG A 229 -13.07 -32.17 5.01
C ARG A 229 -12.01 -33.15 5.51
N LYS A 230 -10.74 -32.96 5.11
CA LYS A 230 -9.63 -33.87 5.46
C LYS A 230 -9.10 -33.68 6.88
N PHE A 231 -8.96 -32.43 7.35
CA PHE A 231 -8.30 -32.13 8.63
C PHE A 231 -9.25 -31.76 9.77
N GLY A 232 -10.54 -31.56 9.47
CA GLY A 232 -11.53 -31.07 10.42
C GLY A 232 -11.47 -29.54 10.58
N GLU A 233 -12.62 -28.93 10.89
CA GLU A 233 -12.81 -27.48 10.82
C GLU A 233 -11.95 -26.68 11.83
N GLN A 234 -11.82 -27.18 13.06
CA GLN A 234 -11.05 -26.51 14.11
C GLN A 234 -9.54 -26.59 13.87
N LYS A 235 -9.03 -27.75 13.42
CA LYS A 235 -7.60 -27.93 13.13
C LYS A 235 -7.17 -27.12 11.91
N TRP A 236 -7.98 -27.13 10.85
CA TRP A 236 -7.69 -26.35 9.65
C TRP A 236 -7.64 -24.85 9.93
N SER A 237 -8.60 -24.32 10.69
CA SER A 237 -8.63 -22.88 11.04
C SER A 237 -7.37 -22.43 11.81
N ARG A 238 -6.72 -23.33 12.57
CA ARG A 238 -5.44 -23.06 13.25
C ARG A 238 -4.23 -23.19 12.32
N TYR A 239 -4.29 -24.06 11.32
CA TYR A 239 -3.20 -24.26 10.36
C TYR A 239 -3.15 -23.20 9.26
N VAL A 240 -4.28 -22.61 8.88
CA VAL A 240 -4.34 -21.59 7.81
C VAL A 240 -3.33 -20.45 8.02
N PRO A 241 -3.26 -19.77 9.19
CA PRO A 241 -2.26 -18.73 9.43
C PRO A 241 -0.82 -19.23 9.33
N VAL A 242 -0.55 -20.46 9.79
CA VAL A 242 0.78 -21.07 9.77
C VAL A 242 1.22 -21.38 8.33
N VAL A 243 0.32 -21.93 7.52
CA VAL A 243 0.57 -22.20 6.10
C VAL A 243 0.78 -20.89 5.34
N ALA A 244 -0.04 -19.87 5.61
CA ALA A 244 0.11 -18.55 5.00
C ALA A 244 1.46 -17.90 5.35
N ALA A 245 1.87 -17.95 6.62
CA ALA A 245 3.17 -17.45 7.06
C ALA A 245 4.33 -18.23 6.42
N GLY A 246 4.24 -19.57 6.39
CA GLY A 246 5.24 -20.43 5.76
C GLY A 246 5.38 -20.19 4.25
N PHE A 247 4.25 -20.09 3.54
CA PHE A 247 4.24 -19.76 2.12
C PHE A 247 4.83 -18.37 1.85
N SER A 248 4.47 -17.37 2.64
CA SER A 248 5.01 -16.00 2.50
C SER A 248 6.52 -15.96 2.71
N CYS A 249 7.03 -16.66 3.73
CA CYS A 249 8.46 -16.78 3.98
C CYS A 249 9.17 -17.53 2.84
N GLY A 250 8.62 -18.66 2.39
CA GLY A 250 9.17 -19.45 1.30
C GLY A 250 9.22 -18.70 -0.04
N MET A 251 8.16 -17.96 -0.37
CA MET A 251 8.12 -17.09 -1.55
C MET A 251 9.20 -16.00 -1.48
N GLY A 252 9.44 -15.42 -0.29
CA GLY A 252 10.51 -14.44 -0.09
C GLY A 252 11.89 -15.03 -0.35
N LEU A 253 12.20 -16.17 0.28
CA LEU A 253 13.51 -16.84 0.12
C LEU A 253 13.74 -17.33 -1.31
N ALA A 254 12.75 -17.98 -1.93
CA ALA A 254 12.83 -18.45 -3.31
C ALA A 254 12.94 -17.28 -4.31
N GLY A 255 12.23 -16.19 -4.05
CA GLY A 255 12.36 -14.97 -4.86
C GLY A 255 13.76 -14.37 -4.78
N MET A 256 14.34 -14.29 -3.58
CA MET A 256 15.70 -13.77 -3.39
C MET A 256 16.76 -14.65 -4.04
N THR A 257 16.63 -15.98 -3.98
CA THR A 257 17.57 -16.90 -4.64
C THR A 257 17.43 -16.82 -6.16
N ALA A 258 16.22 -16.76 -6.69
CA ALA A 258 15.98 -16.61 -8.13
C ALA A 258 16.56 -15.30 -8.67
N VAL A 259 16.36 -14.18 -7.96
CA VAL A 259 16.96 -12.89 -8.33
C VAL A 259 18.48 -12.95 -8.28
N SER A 260 19.05 -13.49 -7.19
CA SER A 260 20.51 -13.65 -7.06
C SER A 260 21.11 -14.48 -8.21
N LEU A 261 20.50 -15.61 -8.56
CA LEU A 261 20.93 -16.45 -9.69
C LEU A 261 20.79 -15.73 -11.03
N SER A 262 19.67 -15.03 -11.25
CA SER A 262 19.48 -14.24 -12.47
C SER A 262 20.53 -13.15 -12.62
N LEU A 263 20.95 -12.49 -11.53
CA LEU A 263 21.99 -11.47 -11.56
C LEU A 263 23.36 -12.08 -11.89
N ILE A 264 23.71 -13.21 -11.28
CA ILE A 264 24.96 -13.94 -11.60
C ILE A 264 24.98 -14.34 -13.09
N MET A 265 23.85 -14.83 -13.61
CA MET A 265 23.73 -15.19 -15.03
C MET A 265 23.87 -13.98 -15.96
N GLN A 266 23.40 -12.79 -15.56
CA GLN A 266 23.58 -11.56 -16.35
C GLN A 266 25.04 -11.12 -16.35
N CYS A 267 25.73 -11.11 -15.20
CA CYS A 267 27.16 -10.82 -15.14
C CYS A 267 27.98 -11.79 -16.00
N ALA A 268 27.61 -13.08 -16.00
CA ALA A 268 28.33 -14.10 -16.78
C ALA A 268 28.14 -13.92 -18.30
N LYS A 269 27.00 -13.39 -18.74
CA LYS A 269 26.72 -13.12 -20.17
C LYS A 269 27.42 -11.87 -20.69
N GLU A 270 27.84 -10.96 -19.81
CA GLU A 270 28.58 -9.75 -20.18
C GLU A 270 30.10 -9.97 -20.27
N LEU A 271 30.61 -11.15 -19.93
CA LEU A 271 31.99 -11.52 -20.25
C LEU A 271 32.13 -11.62 -21.77
N PRO A 272 33.00 -10.80 -22.39
CA PRO A 272 33.06 -10.65 -23.84
C PRO A 272 33.74 -11.88 -24.45
N PHE A 273 32.92 -12.79 -24.96
CA PHE A 273 33.22 -13.59 -26.14
C PHE A 273 32.00 -13.52 -27.07
#